data_AF-A0A9P4LZB0-F1
#
_entry.id   AF-A0A9P4LZB0-F1
#
_cell.length_a   1.000
_cell.length_b   1.000
_cell.length_c   1.000
_cell.angle_alpha   90.00
_cell.angle_beta   90.00
_cell.angle_gamma   90.00
#
_symmetry.space_group_name_H-M   'P 1'
#
loop_
_entity.id
_entity.type
_entity.pdbx_description
1 polymer ?
#
loop_
_entity_poly.entity_id
_entity_poly.type
_entity_poly.pdbx_seq_one_letter_code
_entity_poly.pdbx_strand_id
1 'polypeptide(L)'
;MPRFVITPWRDGADLLQVRDHLYPPDDDDEDDDDDGRRRQHAVNLISAWKRRAALPHAVESTASLADAQLHDDPRKNSTLAIRNAYCAAFNRFVTGFCDTVQNSFRKLSMYDMAAELDMPGSFVELRHEATHEELPSLGRLRQATLQALEWLWDHYWAKL
;
A
#
# COMPACT_ATOMS: atom_id res chain seq x y z
N MET A 1 26.18 19.12 -10.68
CA MET A 1 24.94 19.46 -11.42
C MET A 1 23.77 19.31 -10.47
N PRO A 2 22.79 20.24 -10.45
CA PRO A 2 21.60 20.07 -9.62
C PRO A 2 20.82 18.83 -10.07
N ARG A 3 20.35 18.03 -9.11
CA ARG A 3 19.57 16.83 -9.37
C ARG A 3 18.10 17.22 -9.48
N PHE A 4 17.59 17.31 -10.71
CA PHE A 4 16.16 17.55 -10.94
C PHE A 4 15.38 16.27 -10.63
N VAL A 5 14.33 16.38 -9.82
CA VAL A 5 13.41 15.29 -9.50
C VAL A 5 12.10 15.60 -10.21
N ILE A 6 11.63 14.68 -11.05
CA ILE A 6 10.34 14.80 -11.73
C ILE A 6 9.30 14.12 -10.83
N THR A 7 8.26 14.87 -10.46
CA THR A 7 7.13 14.37 -9.68
C THR A 7 5.82 14.44 -10.48
N PRO A 8 4.87 13.51 -10.27
CA PRO A 8 3.60 13.51 -10.99
C PRO A 8 2.54 14.48 -10.41
N TRP A 9 2.72 14.89 -9.16
CA TRP A 9 1.95 15.96 -8.50
C TRP A 9 2.52 17.34 -8.83
N ARG A 10 1.71 18.39 -8.67
CA ARG A 10 2.08 19.76 -9.06
C ARG A 10 3.10 20.35 -8.09
N ASP A 11 2.88 20.17 -6.79
CA ASP A 11 3.73 20.63 -5.72
C ASP A 11 3.60 19.71 -4.48
N GLY A 12 4.39 19.95 -3.44
CA GLY A 12 4.39 19.10 -2.25
C GLY A 12 3.06 19.10 -1.49
N ALA A 13 2.24 20.15 -1.61
CA ALA A 13 0.96 20.23 -0.91
C ALA A 13 -0.06 19.22 -1.45
N ASP A 14 -0.05 18.97 -2.76
CA ASP A 14 -0.87 17.91 -3.38
C ASP A 14 -0.59 16.53 -2.74
N LEU A 15 0.68 16.22 -2.48
CA LEU A 15 1.07 14.94 -1.89
C LEU A 15 0.66 14.84 -0.43
N LEU A 16 0.78 15.93 0.34
CA LEU A 16 0.34 16.00 1.73
C LEU A 16 -1.18 15.87 1.83
N GLN A 17 -1.94 16.51 0.94
CA GLN A 17 -3.40 16.35 0.90
C GLN A 17 -3.79 14.89 0.64
N VAL A 18 -3.10 14.20 -0.28
CA VAL A 18 -3.33 12.78 -0.54
C VAL A 18 -2.99 11.92 0.69
N ARG A 19 -1.92 12.25 1.42
CA ARG A 19 -1.59 11.58 2.68
C ARG A 19 -2.74 11.72 3.66
N ASP A 20 -3.21 12.94 3.90
CA ASP A 20 -4.23 13.23 4.90
C ASP A 20 -5.57 12.57 4.52
N HIS A 21 -5.90 12.48 3.23
CA HIS A 21 -7.06 11.72 2.76
C HIS A 21 -6.91 10.19 2.88
N LEU A 22 -5.69 9.64 2.91
CA LEU A 22 -5.46 8.18 3.03
C LEU A 22 -5.32 7.75 4.49
N TYR A 23 -4.89 8.66 5.36
CA TYR A 23 -4.68 8.50 6.79
C TYR A 23 -5.42 9.62 7.53
N PRO A 24 -6.76 9.55 7.61
CA PRO A 24 -7.52 10.51 8.41
C PRO A 24 -7.06 10.43 9.88
N PRO A 25 -6.93 11.58 10.58
CA PRO A 25 -6.63 11.59 12.01
C PRO A 25 -7.75 10.93 12.83
N ASP A 26 -7.39 10.28 13.93
CA ASP A 26 -8.35 9.60 14.83
C ASP A 26 -9.39 10.56 15.47
N ASP A 27 -9.10 11.87 15.48
CA ASP A 27 -9.95 12.91 16.05
C ASP A 27 -10.93 13.55 15.04
N ASP A 28 -10.95 13.09 13.78
CA ASP A 28 -11.94 13.58 12.80
C ASP A 28 -13.32 12.97 13.10
N ASP A 29 -14.22 13.77 13.70
CA ASP A 29 -15.64 13.47 13.95
C ASP A 29 -16.49 13.41 12.65
N GLU A 30 -15.90 13.01 11.53
CA GLU A 30 -16.57 12.98 10.24
C GLU A 30 -17.36 11.68 10.03
N ASP A 31 -18.46 11.76 9.27
CA ASP A 31 -19.27 10.59 8.93
C ASP A 31 -18.42 9.56 8.14
N ASP A 32 -18.52 8.26 8.48
CA ASP A 32 -17.84 7.14 7.78
C ASP A 32 -17.98 7.21 6.24
N ASP A 33 -19.12 7.70 5.76
CA ASP A 33 -19.41 7.86 4.33
C ASP A 33 -18.57 8.98 3.67
N ASP A 34 -18.17 10.02 4.41
CA ASP A 34 -17.32 11.10 3.89
C ASP A 34 -15.84 10.68 3.84
N ASP A 35 -15.35 10.00 4.87
CA ASP A 35 -14.00 9.41 4.86
C ASP A 35 -13.82 8.47 3.66
N GLY A 36 -14.77 7.54 3.47
CA GLY A 36 -14.75 6.63 2.33
C GLY A 36 -14.68 7.36 0.97
N ARG A 37 -15.37 8.49 0.83
CA ARG A 37 -15.32 9.33 -0.39
C ARG A 37 -13.95 9.99 -0.58
N ARG A 38 -13.34 10.53 0.49
CA ARG A 38 -12.02 11.16 0.43
C ARG A 38 -10.93 10.17 0.09
N ARG A 39 -10.95 9.01 0.75
CA ARG A 39 -10.04 7.89 0.46
C ARG A 39 -10.18 7.43 -0.99
N GLN A 40 -11.41 7.26 -1.48
CA GLN A 40 -11.64 6.89 -2.88
C GLN A 40 -11.14 7.97 -3.85
N HIS A 41 -11.31 9.24 -3.53
CA HIS A 41 -10.77 10.35 -4.32
C HIS A 41 -9.23 10.31 -4.39
N ALA A 42 -8.56 10.09 -3.26
CA ALA A 42 -7.11 9.97 -3.19
C ALA A 42 -6.58 8.80 -4.03
N VAL A 43 -7.21 7.63 -3.95
CA VAL A 43 -6.88 6.45 -4.80
C VAL A 43 -7.02 6.79 -6.29
N ASN A 44 -8.10 7.47 -6.68
CA ASN A 44 -8.33 7.89 -8.06
C ASN A 44 -7.27 8.89 -8.55
N LEU A 45 -6.87 9.82 -7.68
CA LEU A 45 -5.84 10.81 -7.98
C LEU A 45 -4.46 10.15 -8.17
N ILE A 46 -4.08 9.23 -7.28
CA ILE A 46 -2.83 8.45 -7.44
C ILE A 46 -2.85 7.64 -8.73
N SER A 47 -3.99 7.03 -9.06
CA SER A 47 -4.16 6.30 -10.33
C SER A 47 -3.98 7.21 -11.56
N ALA A 48 -4.39 8.47 -11.47
CA ALA A 48 -4.13 9.47 -12.51
C ALA A 48 -2.66 9.87 -12.56
N TRP A 49 -2.00 10.06 -11.41
CA TRP A 49 -0.56 10.37 -11.32
C TRP A 49 0.32 9.28 -11.89
N LYS A 50 -0.04 8.01 -11.69
CA LYS A 50 0.66 6.84 -12.26
C LYS A 50 0.78 6.90 -13.78
N ARG A 51 -0.17 7.56 -14.45
CA ARG A 51 -0.17 7.73 -15.92
C ARG A 51 0.74 8.88 -16.39
N ARG A 52 1.12 9.80 -15.49
CA ARG A 52 1.92 10.99 -15.81
C ARG A 52 3.41 10.74 -15.66
N ALA A 53 3.81 10.10 -14.56
CA ALA A 53 5.19 9.77 -14.27
C ALA A 53 5.28 8.57 -13.33
N ALA A 54 6.48 8.03 -13.15
CA ALA A 54 6.74 6.99 -12.17
C ALA A 54 6.40 7.49 -10.76
N LEU A 55 5.69 6.66 -10.00
CA LEU A 55 5.35 6.92 -8.60
C LEU A 55 6.37 6.26 -7.68
N PRO A 56 6.66 6.84 -6.51
CA PRO A 56 7.27 6.10 -5.42
C PRO A 56 6.42 4.86 -5.11
N HIS A 57 7.08 3.70 -4.98
CA HIS A 57 6.40 2.42 -4.71
C HIS A 57 5.54 2.45 -3.45
N ALA A 58 5.94 3.23 -2.44
CA ALA A 58 5.16 3.46 -1.22
C ALA A 58 3.79 4.08 -1.51
N VAL A 59 3.72 5.08 -2.40
CA VAL A 59 2.46 5.76 -2.78
C VAL A 59 1.54 4.80 -3.53
N GLU A 60 2.08 4.02 -4.47
CA GLU A 60 1.31 3.02 -5.22
C GLU A 60 0.80 1.88 -4.32
N SER A 61 1.65 1.40 -3.41
CA SER A 61 1.29 0.35 -2.47
C SER A 61 0.19 0.80 -1.52
N THR A 62 0.30 2.02 -0.98
CA THR A 62 -0.71 2.60 -0.09
C THR A 62 -2.06 2.70 -0.79
N ALA A 63 -2.09 3.23 -2.03
CA ALA A 63 -3.32 3.35 -2.81
C ALA A 63 -3.96 1.98 -3.09
N SER A 64 -3.14 0.97 -3.44
CA SER A 64 -3.65 -0.38 -3.74
C SER A 64 -4.24 -1.07 -2.50
N LEU A 65 -3.61 -0.89 -1.33
CA LEU A 65 -4.10 -1.43 -0.06
C LEU A 65 -5.37 -0.72 0.41
N ALA A 66 -5.42 0.61 0.32
CA ALA A 66 -6.61 1.40 0.63
C ALA A 66 -7.78 1.06 -0.31
N ASP A 67 -7.52 0.88 -1.61
CA ASP A 67 -8.53 0.46 -2.59
C ASP A 67 -9.10 -0.92 -2.25
N ALA A 68 -8.27 -1.87 -1.80
CA ALA A 68 -8.75 -3.17 -1.34
C ALA A 68 -9.68 -3.06 -0.12
N GLN A 69 -9.39 -2.15 0.82
CA GLN A 69 -10.28 -1.86 1.96
C GLN A 69 -11.60 -1.22 1.53
N LEU A 70 -11.58 -0.28 0.58
CA LEU A 70 -12.79 0.36 0.05
C LEU A 70 -13.72 -0.63 -0.66
N HIS A 71 -13.17 -1.69 -1.26
CA HIS A 71 -13.93 -2.75 -1.92
C HIS A 71 -14.40 -3.87 -0.98
N ASP A 72 -14.06 -3.80 0.31
CA ASP A 72 -14.38 -4.80 1.33
C ASP A 72 -15.83 -4.70 1.82
N ASP A 73 -16.77 -4.83 0.89
CA ASP A 73 -18.21 -4.88 1.16
C ASP A 73 -18.78 -6.21 0.68
N PRO A 74 -19.10 -7.16 1.59
CA PRO A 74 -19.63 -8.47 1.23
C PRO A 74 -21.05 -8.42 0.63
N ARG A 75 -21.73 -7.27 0.68
CA ARG A 75 -23.03 -7.06 0.03
C ARG A 75 -22.88 -6.71 -1.46
N LYS A 76 -21.75 -6.13 -1.84
CA LYS A 76 -21.44 -5.71 -3.22
C LYS A 76 -20.51 -6.66 -3.94
N ASN A 77 -19.57 -7.28 -3.21
CA ASN A 77 -18.53 -8.14 -3.76
C ASN A 77 -18.56 -9.52 -3.13
N SER A 78 -18.22 -10.56 -3.92
CA SER A 78 -18.03 -11.89 -3.35
C SER A 78 -16.82 -11.93 -2.41
N THR A 79 -16.89 -12.74 -1.35
CA THR A 79 -15.76 -12.94 -0.41
C THR A 79 -14.47 -13.34 -1.12
N LEU A 80 -14.57 -14.13 -2.20
CA LEU A 80 -13.41 -14.52 -3.00
C LEU A 80 -12.79 -13.33 -3.74
N ALA A 81 -13.61 -12.45 -4.32
CA ALA A 81 -13.14 -11.24 -5.00
C ALA A 81 -12.42 -10.31 -4.03
N ILE A 82 -12.98 -10.10 -2.83
CA ILE A 82 -12.38 -9.27 -1.78
C ILE A 82 -11.02 -9.87 -1.36
N ARG A 83 -10.96 -11.16 -1.06
CA ARG A 83 -9.71 -11.84 -0.69
C ARG A 83 -8.64 -11.72 -1.78
N ASN A 84 -9.02 -11.88 -3.04
CA ASN A 84 -8.12 -11.72 -4.17
C ASN A 84 -7.60 -10.29 -4.32
N ALA A 85 -8.45 -9.27 -4.10
CA ALA A 85 -8.03 -7.87 -4.14
C ALA A 85 -6.96 -7.59 -3.07
N TYR A 86 -7.21 -8.00 -1.83
CA TYR A 86 -6.21 -7.89 -0.75
C TYR A 86 -4.92 -8.64 -1.07
N CYS A 87 -5.00 -9.90 -1.52
CA CYS A 87 -3.81 -10.68 -1.85
C CYS A 87 -3.01 -10.02 -2.98
N ALA A 88 -3.67 -9.51 -4.03
CA ALA A 88 -3.00 -8.84 -5.14
C ALA A 88 -2.30 -7.55 -4.71
N ALA A 89 -2.95 -6.72 -3.87
CA ALA A 89 -2.36 -5.50 -3.34
C ALA A 89 -1.17 -5.81 -2.42
N PHE A 90 -1.36 -6.74 -1.48
CA PHE A 90 -0.35 -7.14 -0.50
C PHE A 90 0.89 -7.77 -1.15
N ASN A 91 0.69 -8.67 -2.13
CA ASN A 91 1.79 -9.31 -2.84
C ASN A 91 2.63 -8.31 -3.64
N ARG A 92 2.00 -7.30 -4.26
CA ARG A 92 2.70 -6.21 -4.96
C ARG A 92 3.48 -5.32 -3.98
N PHE A 93 2.88 -4.98 -2.85
CA PHE A 93 3.53 -4.24 -1.77
C PHE A 93 4.83 -4.94 -1.34
N VAL A 94 4.74 -6.18 -0.84
CA VAL A 94 5.89 -6.92 -0.30
C VAL A 94 6.96 -7.16 -1.36
N THR A 95 6.56 -7.67 -2.53
CA THR A 95 7.52 -8.00 -3.61
C THR A 95 8.23 -6.76 -4.11
N GLY A 96 7.49 -5.67 -4.37
CA GLY A 96 8.09 -4.44 -4.89
C GLY A 96 9.08 -3.80 -3.92
N PHE A 97 8.83 -3.87 -2.61
CA PHE A 97 9.81 -3.40 -1.62
C PHE A 97 11.04 -4.31 -1.54
N CYS A 98 10.86 -5.64 -1.45
CA CYS A 98 11.98 -6.56 -1.43
C CYS A 98 12.89 -6.37 -2.66
N ASP A 99 12.30 -6.20 -3.84
CA ASP A 99 13.05 -6.00 -5.09
C ASP A 99 13.91 -4.72 -5.10
N THR A 100 13.59 -3.70 -4.28
CA THR A 100 14.43 -2.49 -4.19
C THR A 100 15.78 -2.73 -3.52
N VAL A 101 15.86 -3.77 -2.68
CA VAL A 101 17.07 -4.14 -1.94
C VAL A 101 17.84 -5.24 -2.65
N GLN A 102 17.17 -6.00 -3.52
CA GLN A 102 17.79 -7.10 -4.24
C GLN A 102 19.03 -6.63 -5.00
N ASN A 103 20.17 -7.24 -4.67
CA ASN A 103 21.45 -6.89 -5.24
C ASN A 103 21.78 -7.80 -6.44
N SER A 104 22.39 -7.25 -7.49
CA SER A 104 22.86 -8.00 -8.65
C SER A 104 24.06 -8.93 -8.34
N PHE A 105 24.85 -8.60 -7.30
CA PHE A 105 26.05 -9.36 -6.91
C PHE A 105 25.76 -10.53 -5.96
N ARG A 106 24.68 -10.45 -5.16
CA ARG A 106 24.28 -11.51 -4.22
C ARG A 106 22.76 -11.62 -4.20
N LYS A 107 22.26 -12.82 -4.50
CA LYS A 107 20.83 -13.12 -4.34
C LYS A 107 20.49 -13.25 -2.86
N LEU A 108 19.67 -12.33 -2.37
CA LEU A 108 19.11 -12.38 -1.02
C LEU A 108 17.79 -13.16 -1.05
N SER A 109 17.44 -13.79 0.08
CA SER A 109 16.08 -14.30 0.26
C SER A 109 15.12 -13.14 0.54
N MET A 110 13.82 -13.34 0.34
CA MET A 110 12.83 -12.31 0.70
C MET A 110 12.84 -11.98 2.19
N TYR A 111 13.17 -12.94 3.05
CA TYR A 111 13.35 -12.69 4.48
C TYR A 111 14.56 -11.81 4.77
N ASP A 112 15.68 -12.03 4.09
CA ASP A 112 16.87 -11.17 4.24
C ASP A 112 16.57 -9.74 3.76
N MET A 113 15.89 -9.61 2.61
CA MET A 113 15.51 -8.31 2.06
C MET A 113 14.52 -7.56 2.98
N ALA A 114 13.55 -8.28 3.56
CA ALA A 114 12.63 -7.71 4.52
C ALA A 114 13.35 -7.24 5.79
N ALA A 115 14.30 -8.03 6.31
CA ALA A 115 15.10 -7.64 7.46
C ALA A 115 15.94 -6.38 7.22
N GLU A 116 16.51 -6.23 6.01
CA GLU A 116 17.25 -5.01 5.63
C GLU A 116 16.35 -3.75 5.56
N LEU A 117 15.06 -3.92 5.29
CA LEU A 117 14.06 -2.85 5.22
C LEU A 117 13.35 -2.56 6.56
N ASP A 118 13.68 -3.32 7.61
CA ASP A 118 12.90 -3.36 8.85
C ASP A 118 11.40 -3.68 8.59
N MET A 119 11.16 -4.56 7.61
CA MET A 119 9.83 -5.06 7.26
C MET A 119 9.54 -6.35 8.06
N PRO A 120 8.35 -6.49 8.67
CA PRO A 120 7.97 -7.70 9.38
C PRO A 120 8.07 -8.96 8.52
N GLY A 121 8.75 -10.00 9.03
CA GLY A 121 8.86 -11.30 8.34
C GLY A 121 7.49 -11.97 8.09
N SER A 122 6.49 -11.66 8.91
CA SER A 122 5.10 -12.10 8.72
C SER A 122 4.49 -11.63 7.39
N PHE A 123 4.96 -10.51 6.82
CA PHE A 123 4.51 -10.04 5.51
C PHE A 123 5.04 -10.94 4.39
N VAL A 124 6.30 -11.39 4.51
CA VAL A 124 6.90 -12.33 3.55
C VAL A 124 6.19 -13.69 3.63
N GLU A 125 5.90 -14.16 4.83
CA GLU A 125 5.13 -15.38 5.07
C GLU A 125 3.73 -15.30 4.43
N LEU A 126 2.98 -14.23 4.71
CA LEU A 126 1.64 -14.04 4.15
C LEU A 126 1.65 -13.96 2.62
N ARG A 127 2.66 -13.29 2.04
CA ARG A 127 2.85 -13.25 0.59
C ARG A 127 3.13 -14.64 0.02
N HIS A 128 3.93 -15.46 0.70
CA HIS A 128 4.22 -16.83 0.28
C HIS A 128 2.95 -17.68 0.25
N GLU A 129 2.18 -17.68 1.35
CA GLU A 129 0.89 -18.37 1.47
C GLU A 129 -0.08 -17.92 0.38
N ALA A 130 -0.28 -16.61 0.20
CA ALA A 130 -1.21 -16.06 -0.78
C ALA A 130 -0.85 -16.35 -2.25
N THR A 131 0.39 -16.80 -2.54
CA THR A 131 0.84 -17.10 -3.91
C THR A 131 0.97 -18.59 -4.19
N HIS A 132 1.29 -19.40 -3.18
CA HIS A 132 1.64 -20.81 -3.37
C HIS A 132 0.74 -21.78 -2.62
N GLU A 133 -0.04 -21.31 -1.64
CA GLU A 133 -0.90 -22.13 -0.79
C GLU A 133 -2.39 -21.76 -0.97
N GLU A 134 -3.22 -22.09 0.02
CA GLU A 134 -4.60 -21.64 0.05
C GLU A 134 -4.66 -20.14 0.36
N LEU A 135 -5.61 -19.43 -0.26
CA LEU A 135 -5.82 -18.01 0.02
C LEU A 135 -5.98 -17.78 1.54
N PRO A 136 -5.35 -16.75 2.12
CA PRO A 136 -5.54 -16.45 3.53
C PRO A 136 -6.99 -16.06 3.84
N SER A 137 -7.37 -16.19 5.12
CA SER A 137 -8.71 -15.77 5.58
C SER A 137 -8.88 -14.25 5.46
N LEU A 138 -10.11 -13.80 5.23
CA LEU A 138 -10.39 -12.37 5.09
C LEU A 138 -10.02 -11.57 6.34
N GLY A 139 -10.24 -12.12 7.55
CA GLY A 139 -9.83 -11.48 8.80
C GLY A 139 -8.32 -11.26 8.88
N ARG A 140 -7.52 -12.26 8.46
CA ARG A 140 -6.06 -12.15 8.43
C ARG A 140 -5.59 -11.12 7.41
N LEU A 141 -6.20 -11.08 6.23
CA LEU A 141 -5.88 -10.09 5.19
C LEU A 141 -6.17 -8.65 5.63
N ARG A 142 -7.31 -8.43 6.30
CA ARG A 142 -7.67 -7.12 6.87
C ARG A 142 -6.62 -6.65 7.89
N GLN A 143 -6.29 -7.52 8.85
CA GLN A 143 -5.30 -7.21 9.88
C GLN A 143 -3.90 -6.95 9.30
N ALA A 144 -3.44 -7.80 8.38
CA ALA A 144 -2.16 -7.60 7.72
C ALA A 144 -2.12 -6.31 6.89
N THR A 145 -3.24 -5.93 6.26
CA THR A 145 -3.34 -4.68 5.51
C THR A 145 -3.23 -3.45 6.41
N LEU A 146 -3.85 -3.48 7.60
CA LEU A 146 -3.69 -2.41 8.59
C LEU A 146 -2.23 -2.27 9.02
N GLN A 147 -1.58 -3.38 9.39
CA GLN A 147 -0.16 -3.39 9.75
C GLN A 147 0.74 -2.91 8.60
N ALA A 148 0.41 -3.23 7.35
CA ALA A 148 1.15 -2.76 6.20
C ALA A 148 0.98 -1.26 5.96
N LEU A 149 -0.21 -0.71 6.20
CA LEU A 149 -0.46 0.73 6.13
C LEU A 149 0.27 1.49 7.25
N GLU A 150 0.27 0.97 8.48
CA GLU A 150 1.08 1.49 9.59
C GLU A 150 2.58 1.47 9.25
N TRP A 151 3.07 0.35 8.72
CA TRP A 151 4.47 0.26 8.30
C TRP A 151 4.79 1.27 7.18
N LEU A 152 3.90 1.45 6.20
CA LEU A 152 4.06 2.43 5.13
C LEU A 152 4.07 3.87 5.66
N TRP A 153 3.29 4.14 6.70
CA TRP A 153 3.30 5.43 7.39
C TRP A 153 4.69 5.73 7.95
N ASP A 154 5.22 4.86 8.79
CA ASP A 154 6.55 5.03 9.42
C ASP A 154 7.68 5.00 8.39
N HIS A 155 7.55 4.16 7.36
CA HIS A 155 8.59 3.99 6.35
C HIS A 155 8.67 5.19 5.39
N TYR A 156 7.54 5.79 5.01
CA TYR A 156 7.49 6.80 3.96
C TYR A 156 6.71 8.07 4.36
N TRP A 157 5.44 7.96 4.73
CA TRP A 157 4.54 9.12 4.84
C TRP A 157 4.86 10.08 5.99
N ALA A 158 5.34 9.57 7.12
CA ALA A 158 5.75 10.37 8.27
C ALA A 158 7.02 11.21 8.02
N LYS A 159 7.75 10.93 6.93
CA LYS A 159 9.02 11.58 6.56
C LYS A 159 8.87 12.62 5.44
N LEU A 160 7.65 12.81 4.92
CA LEU A 160 7.31 13.82 3.91
C LEU A 160 7.15 15.20 4.57
#